data_AF-A0A8T5QU70-F1
#
_entry.id   AF-A0A8T5QU70-F1
#
_cell.length_a   1.000
_cell.length_b   1.000
_cell.length_c   1.000
_cell.angle_alpha   90.00
_cell.angle_beta   90.00
_cell.angle_gamma   90.00
#
_symmetry.space_group_name_H-M   'P 1'
#
loop_
_entity.id
_entity.type
_entity.pdbx_description
1 polymer ?
#
loop_
_entity_poly.entity_id
_entity_poly.type
_entity_poly.pdbx_seq_one_letter_code
_entity_poly.pdbx_strand_id
1 'polypeptide(L)'
;MLGFLKRLFTREPEVPVEEIELANLHSWFDEKTKFNIDSLTAELKEVGSRVSQEISAAKKNIETLNNAELLNPNIPERAKHFMQGNREAYSKKVGSFLDRVHVPYAISDFPVFHSAIQEELKELTQGTAKSFQILQEFFANESRQVMANVGSISKEINSFKEAFDTAGLNILDDTRKRITDFQTKLDLRQALEKDFDSQKKILAEHTEEIKKLKEETELLQKDKELTELKNNFKQAQARVEETRERITGPFSSINTALRKFERITYRHRIIVQKYIDSPLDALLQDLHLSILKALHDMEMAIVNNRIDLKDKKKEKTLEVMKLLTREYLGSFLTEYGQIKHEQDKIKKQIANLDVVVLLKEKKERITKLENNRIDIERKIDLFSKELSKVDIQELENKLVENLRKITGVKVVLKP
;
A
#
# COMPACT_ATOMS: atom_id res chain seq x y z
N MET A 1 35.46 32.27 -45.07
CA MET A 1 36.03 31.33 -44.07
C MET A 1 36.29 31.95 -42.69
N LEU A 2 36.32 33.28 -42.50
CA LEU A 2 36.54 33.93 -41.20
C LEU A 2 35.32 33.90 -40.23
N GLY A 3 34.11 33.53 -40.70
CA GLY A 3 32.92 33.41 -39.85
C GLY A 3 32.85 32.13 -39.01
N PHE A 4 33.52 31.05 -39.44
CA PHE A 4 33.55 29.77 -38.73
C PHE A 4 34.46 29.82 -37.50
N LEU A 5 35.64 30.46 -37.62
CA LEU A 5 36.55 30.66 -36.49
C LEU A 5 35.97 31.63 -35.44
N LYS A 6 35.12 32.59 -35.84
CA LYS A 6 34.46 33.49 -34.88
C LYS A 6 33.47 32.75 -33.97
N ARG A 7 32.86 31.64 -34.42
CA ARG A 7 31.97 30.79 -33.61
C ARG A 7 32.69 29.87 -32.62
N LEU A 8 33.98 29.57 -32.87
CA LEU A 8 34.80 28.77 -31.96
C LEU A 8 35.32 29.57 -30.74
N PHE A 9 35.21 30.90 -30.78
CA PHE A 9 35.67 31.80 -29.71
C PHE A 9 34.57 32.69 -29.13
N THR A 10 33.31 32.55 -29.57
CA THR A 10 32.17 33.11 -28.82
C THR A 10 31.99 32.23 -27.59
N ARG A 11 32.48 32.69 -26.43
CA ARG A 11 32.06 32.11 -25.14
C ARG A 11 30.54 32.09 -25.16
N GLU A 12 29.95 30.90 -24.97
CA GLU A 12 28.51 30.82 -24.72
C GLU A 12 28.18 31.84 -23.62
N PRO A 13 27.17 32.69 -23.81
CA PRO A 13 26.80 33.66 -22.78
C PRO A 13 26.61 32.90 -21.47
N GLU A 14 27.33 33.35 -20.42
CA GLU A 14 27.23 32.73 -19.10
C GLU A 14 25.76 32.77 -18.68
N VAL A 15 25.13 31.60 -18.65
CA VAL A 15 23.74 31.49 -18.22
C VAL A 15 23.72 31.83 -16.73
N PRO A 16 22.97 32.87 -16.31
CA PRO A 16 22.91 33.24 -14.91
C PRO A 16 22.41 32.03 -14.11
N VAL A 17 23.09 31.76 -12.99
CA VAL A 17 22.74 30.69 -12.06
C VAL A 17 22.06 31.32 -10.87
N GLU A 18 20.85 30.87 -10.55
CA GLU A 18 20.11 31.30 -9.37
C GLU A 18 19.87 30.10 -8.45
N GLU A 19 20.16 30.29 -7.18
CA GLU A 19 19.86 29.31 -6.13
C GLU A 19 18.54 29.67 -5.46
N ILE A 20 17.62 28.71 -5.38
CA ILE A 20 16.24 28.96 -4.96
C ILE A 20 15.87 27.94 -3.88
N GLU A 21 15.42 28.45 -2.74
CA GLU A 21 14.79 27.61 -1.71
C GLU A 21 13.48 27.04 -2.22
N LEU A 22 13.24 25.76 -1.99
CA LEU A 22 12.05 25.07 -2.49
C LEU A 22 10.73 25.71 -2.03
N ALA A 23 10.72 26.27 -0.81
CA ALA A 23 9.58 27.02 -0.28
C ALA A 23 9.23 28.27 -1.13
N ASN A 24 10.23 28.87 -1.78
CA ASN A 24 10.09 30.10 -2.55
C ASN A 24 9.98 29.85 -4.06
N LEU A 25 10.02 28.59 -4.51
CA LEU A 25 10.04 28.24 -5.93
C LEU A 25 8.80 28.75 -6.69
N HIS A 26 7.62 28.67 -6.07
CA HIS A 26 6.38 29.12 -6.68
C HIS A 26 6.35 30.64 -6.87
N SER A 27 6.66 31.39 -5.81
CA SER A 27 6.71 32.86 -5.85
C SER A 27 7.79 33.36 -6.81
N TRP A 28 8.96 32.70 -6.82
CA TRP A 28 10.03 33.02 -7.76
C TRP A 28 9.59 32.80 -9.22
N PHE A 29 8.93 31.68 -9.50
CA PHE A 29 8.46 31.39 -10.85
C PHE A 29 7.41 32.41 -11.31
N ASP A 30 6.48 32.77 -10.43
CA ASP A 30 5.46 33.79 -10.72
C ASP A 30 6.11 35.16 -10.96
N GLU A 31 7.12 35.55 -10.17
CA GLU A 31 7.86 36.80 -10.36
C GLU A 31 8.60 36.83 -11.72
N LYS A 32 9.35 35.77 -12.06
CA LYS A 32 10.11 35.69 -13.31
C LYS A 32 9.23 35.68 -14.55
N THR A 33 8.02 35.17 -14.44
CA THR A 33 7.09 35.04 -15.59
C THR A 33 6.10 36.19 -15.68
N LYS A 34 5.99 37.01 -14.62
CA LYS A 34 5.08 38.16 -14.56
C LYS A 34 5.24 39.12 -15.72
N PHE A 35 6.47 39.49 -16.07
CA PHE A 35 6.72 40.42 -17.18
C PHE A 35 6.15 39.90 -18.52
N ASN A 36 6.30 38.60 -18.79
CA ASN A 36 5.77 37.98 -20.01
C ASN A 36 4.24 37.98 -20.01
N ILE A 37 3.62 37.65 -18.87
CA ILE A 37 2.16 37.66 -18.70
C ILE A 37 1.60 39.08 -18.84
N ASP A 38 2.23 40.06 -18.19
CA ASP A 38 1.83 41.46 -18.22
C ASP A 38 1.98 42.04 -19.64
N SER A 39 3.07 41.71 -20.34
CA SER A 39 3.31 42.10 -21.73
C SER A 39 2.23 41.56 -22.67
N LEU A 40 1.91 40.26 -22.58
CA LEU A 40 0.85 39.65 -23.40
C LEU A 40 -0.53 40.22 -23.05
N THR A 41 -0.78 40.53 -21.78
CA THR A 41 -2.04 41.14 -21.35
C THR A 41 -2.18 42.55 -21.90
N ALA A 42 -1.08 43.32 -21.95
CA ALA A 42 -1.07 44.63 -22.59
C ALA A 42 -1.31 44.51 -24.11
N GLU A 43 -0.62 43.59 -24.79
CA GLU A 43 -0.80 43.35 -26.21
C GLU A 43 -2.23 42.89 -26.56
N LEU A 44 -2.84 42.02 -25.74
CA LEU A 44 -4.25 41.61 -25.89
C LEU A 44 -5.20 42.80 -25.83
N LYS A 45 -4.96 43.76 -24.91
CA LYS A 45 -5.76 44.99 -24.82
C LYS A 45 -5.62 45.86 -26.06
N GLU A 46 -4.40 45.98 -26.60
CA GLU A 46 -4.18 46.71 -27.85
C GLU A 46 -4.89 46.04 -29.03
N VAL A 47 -4.80 44.71 -29.14
CA VAL A 47 -5.55 43.91 -30.13
C VAL A 47 -7.06 44.15 -29.98
N GLY A 48 -7.58 44.12 -28.75
CA GLY A 48 -8.97 44.43 -28.46
C GLY A 48 -9.40 45.83 -28.92
N SER A 49 -8.54 46.83 -28.75
CA SER A 49 -8.77 48.19 -29.26
C SER A 49 -8.80 48.23 -30.79
N ARG A 50 -7.84 47.59 -31.46
CA ARG A 50 -7.78 47.53 -32.93
C ARG A 50 -9.00 46.81 -33.52
N VAL A 51 -9.37 45.67 -32.93
CA VAL A 51 -10.58 44.91 -33.30
C VAL A 51 -11.84 45.78 -33.11
N SER A 52 -11.95 46.53 -32.02
CA SER A 52 -13.10 47.42 -31.76
C SER A 52 -13.20 48.56 -32.79
N GLN A 53 -12.06 49.10 -33.24
CA GLN A 53 -12.00 50.09 -34.31
C GLN A 53 -12.46 49.48 -35.65
N GLU A 54 -11.99 48.28 -35.98
CA GLU A 54 -12.40 47.56 -37.20
C GLU A 54 -13.89 47.19 -37.17
N ILE A 55 -14.44 46.80 -36.01
CA ILE A 55 -15.88 46.57 -35.83
C ILE A 55 -16.67 47.85 -36.13
N SER A 56 -16.22 48.99 -35.60
CA SER A 56 -16.87 50.28 -35.82
C SER A 56 -16.82 50.71 -37.29
N ALA A 57 -15.67 50.51 -37.94
CA ALA A 57 -15.49 50.77 -39.36
C ALA A 57 -16.36 49.85 -40.23
N ALA A 58 -16.44 48.55 -39.90
CA ALA A 58 -17.29 47.59 -40.59
C ALA A 58 -18.77 47.96 -40.49
N LYS A 59 -19.24 48.39 -39.31
CA LYS A 59 -20.62 48.87 -39.11
C LYS A 59 -20.93 50.09 -40.00
N LYS A 60 -20.01 51.06 -40.07
CA LYS A 60 -20.14 52.21 -40.98
C LYS A 60 -20.13 51.80 -42.46
N ASN A 61 -19.32 50.82 -42.83
CA ASN A 61 -19.27 50.30 -44.20
C ASN A 61 -20.53 49.50 -44.55
N ILE A 62 -21.16 48.82 -43.59
CA ILE A 62 -22.48 48.20 -43.75
C ILE A 62 -23.56 49.27 -44.01
N GLU A 63 -23.53 50.39 -43.27
CA GLU A 63 -24.44 51.51 -43.54
C GLU A 63 -24.23 52.10 -44.93
N THR A 64 -22.97 52.29 -45.33
CA THR A 64 -22.61 52.74 -46.69
C THR A 64 -23.15 51.77 -47.74
N LEU A 65 -22.94 50.47 -47.57
CA LEU A 65 -23.47 49.43 -48.46
C LEU A 65 -25.01 49.46 -48.53
N ASN A 66 -25.68 49.68 -47.39
CA ASN A 66 -27.13 49.74 -47.31
C ASN A 66 -27.71 50.95 -48.06
N ASN A 67 -26.99 52.08 -48.04
CA ASN A 67 -27.41 53.33 -48.67
C ASN A 67 -26.88 53.52 -50.10
N ALA A 68 -26.00 52.65 -50.58
CA ALA A 68 -25.40 52.77 -51.92
C ALA A 68 -26.44 52.60 -53.04
N GLU A 69 -26.36 53.48 -54.04
CA GLU A 69 -27.22 53.48 -55.23
C GLU A 69 -26.58 52.73 -56.41
N LEU A 70 -27.42 52.18 -57.29
CA LEU A 70 -26.96 51.48 -58.49
C LEU A 70 -26.32 52.44 -59.49
N LEU A 71 -25.09 52.12 -59.93
CA LEU A 71 -24.43 52.85 -61.02
C LEU A 71 -25.21 52.78 -62.34
N ASN A 72 -25.88 51.66 -62.60
CA ASN A 72 -26.84 51.52 -63.70
C ASN A 72 -28.23 51.21 -63.13
N PRO A 73 -29.13 52.19 -63.03
CA PRO A 73 -30.49 51.97 -62.52
C PRO A 73 -31.37 51.17 -63.48
N ASN A 74 -30.98 51.04 -64.76
CA ASN A 74 -31.75 50.36 -65.81
C ASN A 74 -31.43 48.85 -65.86
N ILE A 75 -31.68 48.15 -64.77
CA ILE A 75 -31.60 46.69 -64.67
C ILE A 75 -32.99 46.08 -64.46
N PRO A 76 -33.22 44.80 -64.83
CA PRO A 76 -34.51 44.14 -64.62
C PRO A 76 -34.96 44.18 -63.15
N GLU A 77 -36.25 44.40 -62.89
CA GLU A 77 -36.81 44.45 -61.53
C GLU A 77 -36.49 43.21 -60.70
N ARG A 78 -36.50 42.04 -61.33
CA ARG A 78 -36.09 40.78 -60.68
C ARG A 78 -34.65 40.84 -60.15
N ALA A 79 -33.73 41.46 -60.88
CA ALA A 79 -32.34 41.63 -60.45
C ALA A 79 -32.22 42.61 -59.28
N LYS A 80 -33.00 43.70 -59.27
CA LYS A 80 -33.08 44.63 -58.13
C LYS A 80 -33.52 43.93 -56.85
N HIS A 81 -34.59 43.13 -56.92
CA HIS A 81 -35.08 42.37 -55.77
C HIS A 81 -34.04 41.35 -55.25
N PHE A 82 -33.40 40.60 -56.15
CA PHE A 82 -32.34 39.66 -55.75
C PHE A 82 -31.17 40.37 -55.08
N MET A 83 -30.71 41.49 -55.64
CA MET A 83 -29.63 42.28 -55.07
C MET A 83 -30.00 42.80 -53.68
N GLN A 84 -31.19 43.41 -53.51
CA GLN A 84 -31.63 43.98 -52.24
C GLN A 84 -31.77 42.91 -51.15
N GLY A 85 -32.37 41.76 -51.47
CA GLY A 85 -32.49 40.65 -50.52
C GLY A 85 -31.13 40.10 -50.09
N ASN A 86 -30.16 40.02 -51.00
CA ASN A 86 -28.80 39.60 -50.65
C ASN A 86 -28.03 40.67 -49.85
N ARG A 87 -28.26 41.95 -50.14
CA ARG A 87 -27.73 43.07 -49.36
C ARG A 87 -28.18 43.00 -47.91
N GLU A 88 -29.48 42.88 -47.68
CA GLU A 88 -30.06 42.78 -46.33
C GLU A 88 -29.58 41.54 -45.59
N ALA A 89 -29.58 40.38 -46.25
CA ALA A 89 -29.10 39.14 -45.65
C ALA A 89 -27.61 39.22 -45.28
N TYR A 90 -26.77 39.78 -46.17
CA TYR A 90 -25.34 39.97 -45.92
C TYR A 90 -25.11 40.94 -44.75
N SER A 91 -25.68 42.15 -44.81
CA SER A 91 -25.56 43.18 -43.78
C SER A 91 -26.01 42.67 -42.41
N LYS A 92 -27.15 41.97 -42.35
CA LYS A 92 -27.67 41.40 -41.10
C LYS A 92 -26.72 40.33 -40.53
N LYS A 93 -26.21 39.44 -41.36
CA LYS A 93 -25.36 38.32 -40.92
C LYS A 93 -23.98 38.80 -40.47
N VAL A 94 -23.37 39.73 -41.20
CA VAL A 94 -22.12 40.37 -40.78
C VAL A 94 -22.34 41.20 -39.51
N GLY A 95 -23.41 42.01 -39.43
CA GLY A 95 -23.73 42.77 -38.21
C GLY A 95 -23.87 41.88 -36.97
N SER A 96 -24.59 40.77 -37.10
CA SER A 96 -24.77 39.79 -36.01
C SER A 96 -23.45 39.10 -35.59
N PHE A 97 -22.48 38.97 -36.50
CA PHE A 97 -21.13 38.51 -36.15
C PHE A 97 -20.37 39.59 -35.39
N LEU A 98 -20.35 40.83 -35.92
CA LEU A 98 -19.66 41.96 -35.30
C LEU A 98 -20.13 42.23 -33.87
N ASP A 99 -21.43 42.03 -33.59
CA ASP A 99 -22.00 42.20 -32.25
C ASP A 99 -21.57 41.12 -31.25
N ARG A 100 -21.05 39.98 -31.71
CA ARG A 100 -20.56 38.89 -30.86
C ARG A 100 -19.06 38.91 -30.62
N VAL A 101 -18.31 39.69 -31.41
CA VAL A 101 -16.86 39.79 -31.28
C VAL A 101 -16.50 40.64 -30.06
N HIS A 102 -16.20 39.99 -28.95
CA HIS A 102 -15.74 40.62 -27.71
C HIS A 102 -14.41 40.02 -27.28
N VAL A 103 -13.32 40.72 -27.57
CA VAL A 103 -11.97 40.32 -27.14
C VAL A 103 -11.91 40.37 -25.61
N PRO A 104 -11.49 39.30 -24.93
CA PRO A 104 -11.44 39.26 -23.47
C PRO A 104 -10.36 40.18 -22.91
N TYR A 105 -10.57 40.66 -21.68
CA TYR A 105 -9.57 41.45 -20.96
C TYR A 105 -8.52 40.58 -20.24
N ALA A 106 -8.91 39.36 -19.85
CA ALA A 106 -8.03 38.42 -19.16
C ALA A 106 -7.37 37.48 -20.17
N ILE A 107 -6.04 37.36 -20.07
CA ILE A 107 -5.24 36.50 -20.94
C ILE A 107 -5.61 35.01 -20.82
N SER A 108 -6.10 34.60 -19.64
CA SER A 108 -6.58 33.23 -19.37
C SER A 108 -7.76 32.82 -20.25
N ASP A 109 -8.58 33.78 -20.67
CA ASP A 109 -9.83 33.53 -21.38
C ASP A 109 -9.63 33.53 -22.91
N PHE A 110 -8.47 33.99 -23.37
CA PHE A 110 -8.14 34.12 -24.79
C PHE A 110 -8.21 32.80 -25.57
N PRO A 111 -7.72 31.63 -25.07
CA PRO A 111 -7.82 30.38 -25.82
C PRO A 111 -9.25 29.97 -26.14
N VAL A 112 -10.18 30.16 -25.18
CA VAL A 112 -11.60 29.84 -25.36
C VAL A 112 -12.23 30.81 -26.37
N PHE A 113 -11.94 32.10 -26.23
CA PHE A 113 -12.38 33.13 -27.19
C PHE A 113 -11.88 32.85 -28.62
N HIS A 114 -10.59 32.55 -28.78
CA HIS A 114 -9.99 32.27 -30.09
C HIS A 114 -10.67 31.09 -30.76
N SER A 115 -10.89 29.99 -30.04
CA SER A 115 -11.60 28.82 -30.60
C SER A 115 -13.03 29.17 -31.03
N ALA A 116 -13.76 29.95 -30.22
CA ALA A 116 -15.13 30.33 -30.54
C ALA A 116 -15.18 31.23 -31.80
N ILE A 117 -14.29 32.22 -31.88
CA ILE A 117 -14.33 33.18 -32.99
C ILE A 117 -13.90 32.58 -34.33
N GLN A 118 -13.01 31.57 -34.32
CA GLN A 118 -12.66 30.84 -35.54
C GLN A 118 -13.86 30.10 -36.12
N GLU A 119 -14.69 29.48 -35.27
CA GLU A 119 -15.90 28.81 -35.75
C GLU A 119 -16.93 29.83 -36.25
N GLU A 120 -17.12 30.95 -35.55
CA GLU A 120 -18.02 32.02 -36.01
C GLU A 120 -17.57 32.64 -37.34
N LEU A 121 -16.26 32.84 -37.55
CA LEU A 121 -15.70 33.34 -38.82
C LEU A 121 -15.96 32.36 -39.98
N LYS A 122 -15.83 31.05 -39.71
CA LYS A 122 -16.09 29.99 -40.68
C LYS A 122 -17.57 29.93 -41.05
N GLU A 123 -18.46 29.96 -40.06
CA GLU A 123 -19.92 30.03 -40.27
C GLU A 123 -20.34 31.29 -41.02
N LEU A 124 -19.74 32.44 -40.69
CA LEU A 124 -19.96 33.69 -41.39
C LEU A 124 -19.60 33.54 -42.86
N THR A 125 -18.36 33.11 -43.15
CA THR A 125 -17.82 32.98 -44.52
C THR A 125 -18.71 32.08 -45.38
N GLN A 126 -19.07 30.90 -44.89
CA GLN A 126 -19.96 29.97 -45.58
C GLN A 126 -21.37 30.58 -45.76
N GLY A 127 -21.84 31.24 -44.72
CA GLY A 127 -23.16 31.82 -44.64
C GLY A 127 -23.38 33.07 -45.49
N THR A 128 -22.33 33.77 -45.86
CA THR A 128 -22.39 35.03 -46.64
C THR A 128 -21.86 34.90 -48.05
N ALA A 129 -21.21 33.78 -48.42
CA ALA A 129 -20.52 33.60 -49.70
C ALA A 129 -21.39 33.96 -50.92
N LYS A 130 -22.62 33.41 -51.00
CA LYS A 130 -23.54 33.68 -52.11
C LYS A 130 -23.97 35.15 -52.16
N SER A 131 -24.34 35.72 -51.02
CA SER A 131 -24.79 37.11 -50.95
C SER A 131 -23.66 38.08 -51.28
N PHE A 132 -22.45 37.80 -50.80
CA PHE A 132 -21.25 38.55 -51.17
C PHE A 132 -20.98 38.49 -52.68
N GLN A 133 -21.03 37.29 -53.30
CA GLN A 133 -20.81 37.14 -54.75
C GLN A 133 -21.83 37.94 -55.56
N ILE A 134 -23.10 37.94 -55.18
CA ILE A 134 -24.13 38.73 -55.84
C ILE A 134 -23.85 40.22 -55.66
N LEU A 135 -23.49 40.66 -54.45
CA LEU A 135 -23.16 42.06 -54.18
C LEU A 135 -21.91 42.52 -54.93
N GLN A 136 -20.97 41.64 -55.28
CA GLN A 136 -19.82 42.01 -56.10
C GLN A 136 -20.21 42.49 -57.50
N GLU A 137 -21.36 42.08 -58.05
CA GLU A 137 -21.83 42.53 -59.36
C GLU A 137 -22.44 43.96 -59.33
N PHE A 138 -22.92 44.40 -58.16
CA PHE A 138 -23.68 45.66 -58.03
C PHE A 138 -23.01 46.71 -57.12
N PHE A 139 -22.33 46.26 -56.06
CA PHE A 139 -21.73 47.05 -54.96
C PHE A 139 -20.36 46.49 -54.59
N ALA A 140 -19.51 46.31 -55.60
CA ALA A 140 -18.21 45.66 -55.46
C ALA A 140 -17.33 46.34 -54.41
N ASN A 141 -17.31 47.67 -54.40
CA ASN A 141 -16.44 48.46 -53.54
C ASN A 141 -16.92 48.40 -52.09
N GLU A 142 -18.20 48.66 -51.86
CA GLU A 142 -18.81 48.71 -50.52
C GLU A 142 -18.74 47.33 -49.86
N SER A 143 -19.11 46.27 -50.58
CA SER A 143 -19.05 44.91 -50.03
C SER A 143 -17.60 44.43 -49.80
N ARG A 144 -16.63 44.81 -50.66
CA ARG A 144 -15.21 44.54 -50.40
C ARG A 144 -14.70 45.24 -49.15
N GLN A 145 -15.12 46.48 -48.90
CA GLN A 145 -14.70 47.21 -47.70
C GLN A 145 -15.18 46.51 -46.43
N VAL A 146 -16.46 46.09 -46.37
CA VAL A 146 -16.99 45.31 -45.24
C VAL A 146 -16.20 44.01 -45.05
N MET A 147 -15.97 43.26 -46.13
CA MET A 147 -15.19 42.01 -46.06
C MET A 147 -13.74 42.25 -45.64
N ALA A 148 -13.13 43.37 -46.06
CA ALA A 148 -11.78 43.73 -45.67
C ALA A 148 -11.68 43.99 -44.15
N ASN A 149 -12.66 44.67 -43.54
CA ASN A 149 -12.68 44.84 -42.09
C ASN A 149 -12.80 43.50 -41.34
N VAL A 150 -13.67 42.60 -41.80
CA VAL A 150 -13.77 41.23 -41.24
C VAL A 150 -12.44 40.48 -41.35
N GLY A 151 -11.77 40.62 -42.50
CA GLY A 151 -10.42 40.08 -42.71
C GLY A 151 -9.39 40.66 -41.75
N SER A 152 -9.41 41.97 -41.51
CA SER A 152 -8.54 42.65 -40.54
C SER A 152 -8.78 42.15 -39.12
N ILE A 153 -10.04 41.99 -38.68
CA ILE A 153 -10.38 41.43 -37.36
C ILE A 153 -9.77 40.03 -37.19
N SER A 154 -9.97 39.15 -38.17
CA SER A 154 -9.41 37.79 -38.15
C SER A 154 -7.89 37.80 -38.10
N LYS A 155 -7.25 38.67 -38.88
CA LYS A 155 -5.80 38.82 -38.92
C LYS A 155 -5.25 39.25 -37.56
N GLU A 156 -5.81 40.28 -36.94
CA GLU A 156 -5.38 40.77 -35.62
C GLU A 156 -5.47 39.67 -34.55
N ILE A 157 -6.59 38.94 -34.51
CA ILE A 157 -6.81 37.86 -33.56
C ILE A 157 -5.81 36.70 -33.77
N ASN A 158 -5.55 36.35 -35.04
CA ASN A 158 -4.62 35.26 -35.37
C ASN A 158 -3.15 35.65 -35.14
N SER A 159 -2.76 36.88 -35.44
CA SER A 159 -1.42 37.38 -35.11
C SER A 159 -1.18 37.37 -33.59
N PHE A 160 -2.19 37.73 -32.79
CA PHE A 160 -2.08 37.60 -31.35
C PHE A 160 -2.01 36.13 -30.90
N LYS A 161 -2.73 35.20 -31.56
CA LYS A 161 -2.62 33.77 -31.27
C LYS A 161 -1.20 33.24 -31.52
N GLU A 162 -0.55 33.67 -32.58
CA GLU A 162 0.84 33.30 -32.86
C GLU A 162 1.80 33.82 -31.78
N ALA A 163 1.62 35.08 -31.34
CA ALA A 163 2.39 35.66 -30.23
C ALA A 163 2.13 34.91 -28.90
N PHE A 164 0.86 34.61 -28.61
CA PHE A 164 0.41 33.85 -27.44
C PHE A 164 1.05 32.46 -27.39
N ASP A 165 1.05 31.74 -28.51
CA ASP A 165 1.66 30.40 -28.59
C ASP A 165 3.17 30.45 -28.47
N THR A 166 3.80 31.43 -29.12
CA THR A 166 5.26 31.65 -29.07
C THR A 166 5.72 31.97 -27.66
N ALA A 167 4.93 32.72 -26.90
CA ALA A 167 5.23 33.04 -25.51
C ALA A 167 5.01 31.87 -24.54
N GLY A 168 4.37 30.78 -24.99
CA GLY A 168 4.35 29.52 -24.26
C GLY A 168 3.53 29.53 -22.96
N LEU A 169 2.43 30.29 -22.89
CA LEU A 169 1.59 30.34 -21.68
C LEU A 169 1.10 28.95 -21.20
N ASN A 170 0.85 28.02 -22.13
CA ASN A 170 0.52 26.63 -21.79
C ASN A 170 1.67 25.94 -21.04
N ILE A 171 2.91 26.24 -21.41
CA ILE A 171 4.12 25.73 -20.76
C ILE A 171 4.26 26.35 -19.36
N LEU A 172 3.87 27.61 -19.18
CA LEU A 172 3.85 28.28 -17.87
C LEU A 172 2.90 27.58 -16.90
N ASP A 173 1.66 27.30 -17.33
CA ASP A 173 0.67 26.62 -16.48
C ASP A 173 1.08 25.17 -16.18
N ASP A 174 1.57 24.42 -17.19
CA ASP A 174 2.10 23.07 -16.98
C ASP A 174 3.28 23.08 -16.00
N THR A 175 4.16 24.09 -16.08
CA THR A 175 5.29 24.21 -15.16
C THR A 175 4.84 24.55 -13.75
N ARG A 176 3.85 25.42 -13.57
CA ARG A 176 3.27 25.70 -12.25
C ARG A 176 2.66 24.44 -11.60
N LYS A 177 1.94 23.64 -12.40
CA LYS A 177 1.42 22.33 -11.96
C LYS A 177 2.55 21.38 -11.57
N ARG A 178 3.64 21.33 -12.34
CA ARG A 178 4.83 20.52 -12.02
C ARG A 178 5.55 20.98 -10.75
N ILE A 179 5.67 22.29 -10.51
CA ILE A 179 6.21 22.83 -9.25
C ILE A 179 5.37 22.31 -8.06
N THR A 180 4.04 22.38 -8.19
CA THR A 180 3.12 21.94 -7.14
C THR A 180 3.21 20.42 -6.90
N ASP A 181 3.21 19.61 -7.97
CA ASP A 181 3.37 18.15 -7.89
C ASP A 181 4.73 17.77 -7.27
N PHE A 182 5.80 18.47 -7.65
CA PHE A 182 7.13 18.25 -7.10
C PHE A 182 7.18 18.53 -5.60
N GLN A 183 6.68 19.68 -5.14
CA GLN A 183 6.60 20.04 -3.72
C GLN A 183 5.78 19.02 -2.93
N THR A 184 4.60 18.64 -3.44
CA THR A 184 3.72 17.66 -2.78
C THR A 184 4.41 16.30 -2.61
N LYS A 185 5.14 15.83 -3.64
CA LYS A 185 5.87 14.57 -3.58
C LYS A 185 7.08 14.63 -2.65
N LEU A 186 7.74 15.78 -2.59
CA LEU A 186 8.84 16.00 -1.67
C LEU A 186 8.37 15.96 -0.21
N ASP A 187 7.27 16.66 0.11
CA ASP A 187 6.68 16.66 1.44
C ASP A 187 6.26 15.24 1.87
N LEU A 188 5.62 14.51 0.95
CA LEU A 188 5.27 13.11 1.16
C LEU A 188 6.51 12.25 1.46
N ARG A 189 7.58 12.43 0.68
CA ARG A 189 8.83 11.69 0.90
C ARG A 189 9.44 12.01 2.26
N GLN A 190 9.51 13.28 2.65
CA GLN A 190 10.05 13.69 3.95
C GLN A 190 9.23 13.11 5.12
N ALA A 191 7.89 13.11 4.99
CA ALA A 191 7.01 12.49 5.98
C ALA A 191 7.27 10.97 6.08
N LEU A 192 7.38 10.27 4.95
CA LEU A 192 7.69 8.84 4.90
C LEU A 192 9.08 8.52 5.49
N GLU A 193 10.10 9.33 5.19
CA GLU A 193 11.45 9.16 5.75
C GLU A 193 11.44 9.31 7.28
N LYS A 194 10.74 10.33 7.79
CA LYS A 194 10.58 10.54 9.24
C LYS A 194 9.86 9.36 9.91
N ASP A 195 8.78 8.87 9.32
CA ASP A 195 8.05 7.73 9.86
C ASP A 195 8.88 6.44 9.80
N PHE A 196 9.60 6.21 8.70
CA PHE A 196 10.53 5.10 8.54
C PHE A 196 11.63 5.08 9.61
N ASP A 197 12.26 6.22 9.86
CA ASP A 197 13.30 6.35 10.90
C ASP A 197 12.72 6.15 12.30
N SER A 198 11.49 6.64 12.55
CA SER A 198 10.79 6.39 13.81
C SER A 198 10.55 4.89 14.05
N GLN A 199 10.11 4.15 13.02
CA GLN A 199 9.88 2.71 13.12
C GLN A 199 11.19 1.94 13.33
N LYS A 200 12.28 2.34 12.67
CA LYS A 200 13.60 1.74 12.90
C LYS A 200 14.08 1.92 14.34
N LYS A 201 13.83 3.08 14.94
CA LYS A 201 14.18 3.33 16.34
C LYS A 201 13.38 2.40 17.27
N ILE A 202 12.07 2.28 17.08
CA ILE A 202 11.22 1.38 17.88
C ILE A 202 11.66 -0.08 17.70
N LEU A 203 12.01 -0.48 16.47
CA LEU A 203 12.53 -1.82 16.19
C LEU A 203 13.81 -2.12 16.99
N ALA A 204 14.74 -1.17 17.04
CA ALA A 204 15.98 -1.31 17.80
C ALA A 204 15.70 -1.43 19.31
N GLU A 205 14.80 -0.60 19.85
CA GLU A 205 14.38 -0.65 21.25
C GLU A 205 13.76 -2.01 21.63
N HIS A 206 12.83 -2.53 20.80
CA HIS A 206 12.23 -3.84 21.03
C HIS A 206 13.26 -4.98 20.93
N THR A 207 14.20 -4.89 20.00
CA THR A 207 15.25 -5.91 19.83
C THR A 207 16.14 -5.99 21.06
N GLU A 208 16.53 -4.84 21.62
CA GLU A 208 17.34 -4.77 22.84
C GLU A 208 16.55 -5.23 24.08
N GLU A 209 15.28 -4.86 24.21
CA GLU A 209 14.41 -5.33 25.31
C GLU A 209 14.24 -6.86 25.28
N ILE A 210 13.99 -7.44 24.10
CA ILE A 210 13.90 -8.90 23.93
C ILE A 210 15.19 -9.58 24.35
N LYS A 211 16.35 -9.03 23.96
CA LYS A 211 17.66 -9.58 24.30
C LYS A 211 17.86 -9.61 25.82
N LYS A 212 17.61 -8.49 26.51
CA LYS A 212 17.70 -8.40 27.98
C LYS A 212 16.76 -9.39 28.67
N LEU A 213 15.51 -9.47 28.23
CA LEU A 213 14.56 -10.42 28.81
C LEU A 213 14.99 -11.88 28.59
N LYS A 214 15.58 -12.22 27.44
CA LYS A 214 16.12 -13.57 27.19
C LYS A 214 17.26 -13.89 28.17
N GLU A 215 18.23 -12.99 28.32
CA GLU A 215 19.33 -13.13 29.28
C GLU A 215 18.81 -13.31 30.72
N GLU A 216 17.83 -12.50 31.14
CA GLU A 216 17.19 -12.63 32.45
C GLU A 216 16.47 -13.98 32.63
N THR A 217 15.74 -14.46 31.61
CA THR A 217 15.06 -15.76 31.68
C THR A 217 16.05 -16.93 31.75
N GLU A 218 17.22 -16.82 31.13
CA GLU A 218 18.27 -17.84 31.24
C GLU A 218 18.87 -17.89 32.65
N LEU A 219 19.04 -16.74 33.30
CA LEU A 219 19.49 -16.67 34.69
C LEU A 219 18.45 -17.28 35.64
N LEU A 220 17.17 -16.92 35.50
CA LEU A 220 16.08 -17.47 36.32
C LEU A 220 15.91 -18.99 36.13
N GLN A 221 16.22 -19.54 34.94
CA GLN A 221 16.19 -20.99 34.73
C GLN A 221 17.28 -21.76 35.48
N LYS A 222 18.37 -21.09 35.84
CA LYS A 222 19.48 -21.62 36.65
C LYS A 222 19.28 -21.38 38.15
N ASP A 223 18.12 -20.85 38.55
CA ASP A 223 17.79 -20.69 39.96
C ASP A 223 17.95 -22.02 40.70
N LYS A 224 18.61 -21.95 41.85
CA LYS A 224 19.04 -23.14 42.60
C LYS A 224 17.84 -23.93 43.11
N GLU A 225 16.84 -23.24 43.67
CA GLU A 225 15.64 -23.87 44.23
C GLU A 225 14.80 -24.53 43.13
N LEU A 226 14.60 -23.84 42.01
CA LEU A 226 13.92 -24.42 40.85
C LEU A 226 14.66 -25.65 40.29
N THR A 227 15.99 -25.60 40.23
CA THR A 227 16.81 -26.69 39.72
C THR A 227 16.75 -27.92 40.64
N GLU A 228 16.84 -27.71 41.96
CA GLU A 228 16.70 -28.77 42.96
C GLU A 228 15.32 -29.41 42.91
N LEU A 229 14.23 -28.63 42.86
CA LEU A 229 12.88 -29.15 42.74
C LEU A 229 12.68 -29.95 41.43
N LYS A 230 13.23 -29.49 40.30
CA LYS A 230 13.20 -30.24 39.03
C LYS A 230 13.96 -31.56 39.12
N ASN A 231 15.11 -31.58 39.79
CA ASN A 231 15.88 -32.81 40.00
C ASN A 231 15.14 -33.78 40.92
N ASN A 232 14.55 -33.30 42.02
CA ASN A 232 13.74 -34.10 42.92
C ASN A 232 12.52 -34.69 42.19
N PHE A 233 11.87 -33.90 41.32
CA PHE A 233 10.78 -34.38 40.48
C PHE A 233 11.25 -35.51 39.55
N LYS A 234 12.40 -35.35 38.88
CA LYS A 234 12.99 -36.40 38.04
C LYS A 234 13.33 -37.67 38.82
N GLN A 235 13.88 -37.54 40.03
CA GLN A 235 14.19 -38.69 40.88
C GLN A 235 12.92 -39.41 41.34
N ALA A 236 11.87 -38.66 41.74
CA ALA A 236 10.57 -39.24 42.05
C ALA A 236 9.95 -39.91 40.82
N GLN A 237 10.17 -39.38 39.61
CA GLN A 237 9.75 -40.01 38.35
C GLN A 237 10.46 -41.33 38.07
N ALA A 238 11.79 -41.38 38.25
CA ALA A 238 12.55 -42.61 38.13
C ALA A 238 12.07 -43.68 39.12
N ARG A 239 11.83 -43.31 40.38
CA ARG A 239 11.28 -44.22 41.41
C ARG A 239 9.90 -44.77 41.04
N VAL A 240 9.03 -43.97 40.41
CA VAL A 240 7.73 -44.47 39.92
C VAL A 240 7.91 -45.52 38.83
N GLU A 241 8.82 -45.31 37.89
CA GLU A 241 9.06 -46.28 36.82
C GLU A 241 9.72 -47.56 37.36
N GLU A 242 10.69 -47.45 38.28
CA GLU A 242 11.27 -48.61 38.97
C GLU A 242 10.20 -49.42 39.74
N THR A 243 9.32 -48.72 40.44
CA THR A 243 8.18 -49.34 41.13
C THR A 243 7.25 -50.01 40.11
N ARG A 244 6.91 -49.36 39.00
CA ARG A 244 6.12 -49.98 37.92
C ARG A 244 6.78 -51.27 37.40
N GLU A 245 8.09 -51.29 37.21
CA GLU A 245 8.82 -52.48 36.78
C GLU A 245 8.74 -53.61 37.81
N ARG A 246 8.83 -53.28 39.11
CA ARG A 246 8.71 -54.26 40.21
C ARG A 246 7.38 -55.01 40.20
N ILE A 247 6.26 -54.39 39.84
CA ILE A 247 4.97 -55.10 39.69
C ILE A 247 4.84 -55.78 38.32
N THR A 248 5.37 -55.16 37.27
CA THR A 248 5.25 -55.70 35.90
C THR A 248 6.08 -56.98 35.72
N GLY A 249 7.24 -57.08 36.36
CA GLY A 249 8.15 -58.23 36.27
C GLY A 249 7.50 -59.57 36.69
N PRO A 250 6.99 -59.69 37.93
CA PRO A 250 6.27 -60.87 38.40
C PRO A 250 5.10 -61.26 37.47
N PHE A 251 4.22 -60.31 37.12
CA PHE A 251 3.06 -60.58 36.26
C PHE A 251 3.46 -60.99 34.83
N SER A 252 4.52 -60.40 34.28
CA SER A 252 5.07 -60.79 32.98
C SER A 252 5.59 -62.23 32.99
N SER A 253 6.20 -62.66 34.09
CA SER A 253 6.75 -64.01 34.23
C SER A 253 5.66 -65.10 34.29
N ILE A 254 4.47 -64.76 34.80
CA ILE A 254 3.31 -65.66 34.88
C ILE A 254 2.28 -65.43 33.76
N ASN A 255 2.52 -64.50 32.84
CA ASN A 255 1.57 -64.08 31.80
C ASN A 255 1.06 -65.26 30.94
N THR A 256 1.94 -66.21 30.60
CA THR A 256 1.52 -67.42 29.84
C THR A 256 0.52 -68.26 30.64
N ALA A 257 0.72 -68.39 31.95
CA ALA A 257 -0.20 -69.12 32.82
C ALA A 257 -1.51 -68.34 32.97
N LEU A 258 -1.46 -67.02 33.18
CA LEU A 258 -2.63 -66.15 33.27
C LEU A 258 -3.48 -66.23 32.00
N ARG A 259 -2.89 -66.17 30.80
CA ARG A 259 -3.63 -66.30 29.53
C ARG A 259 -4.27 -67.67 29.34
N LYS A 260 -3.62 -68.75 29.80
CA LYS A 260 -4.22 -70.09 29.77
C LYS A 260 -5.35 -70.20 30.79
N PHE A 261 -5.19 -69.62 31.98
CA PHE A 261 -6.20 -69.60 33.04
C PHE A 261 -7.43 -68.79 32.65
N GLU A 262 -7.23 -67.62 32.03
CA GLU A 262 -8.27 -66.72 31.52
C GLU A 262 -9.26 -67.43 30.59
N ARG A 263 -8.78 -68.40 29.79
CA ARG A 263 -9.62 -69.20 28.87
C ARG A 263 -10.51 -70.25 29.56
N ILE A 264 -10.08 -70.74 30.72
CA ILE A 264 -10.78 -71.83 31.43
C ILE A 264 -11.58 -71.34 32.64
N THR A 265 -11.32 -70.12 33.11
CA THR A 265 -12.04 -69.51 34.24
C THR A 265 -13.18 -68.65 33.76
N TYR A 266 -14.41 -68.94 34.20
CA TYR A 266 -15.56 -68.07 33.95
C TYR A 266 -15.64 -66.95 35.01
N ARG A 267 -15.35 -67.29 36.27
CA ARG A 267 -15.51 -66.40 37.43
C ARG A 267 -14.50 -65.26 37.46
N HIS A 268 -13.24 -65.52 37.09
CA HIS A 268 -12.14 -64.55 37.24
C HIS A 268 -11.68 -63.94 35.92
N ARG A 269 -12.41 -64.18 34.82
CA ARG A 269 -11.94 -63.81 33.48
C ARG A 269 -11.60 -62.33 33.35
N ILE A 270 -12.50 -61.46 33.82
CA ILE A 270 -12.36 -60.00 33.70
C ILE A 270 -11.15 -59.49 34.50
N ILE A 271 -10.99 -59.95 35.75
CA ILE A 271 -9.89 -59.49 36.60
C ILE A 271 -8.54 -59.98 36.04
N VAL A 272 -8.46 -61.24 35.62
CA VAL A 272 -7.24 -61.81 35.02
C VAL A 272 -6.85 -61.07 33.74
N GLN A 273 -7.83 -60.75 32.88
CA GLN A 273 -7.59 -60.00 31.65
C GLN A 273 -6.98 -58.62 31.93
N LYS A 274 -7.52 -57.88 32.91
CA LYS A 274 -6.96 -56.56 33.29
C LYS A 274 -5.49 -56.65 33.70
N TYR A 275 -5.13 -57.65 34.50
CA TYR A 275 -3.75 -57.85 34.95
C TYR A 275 -2.82 -58.39 33.86
N ILE A 276 -3.34 -59.04 32.82
CA ILE A 276 -2.57 -59.40 31.62
C ILE A 276 -2.22 -58.16 30.80
N ASP A 277 -3.16 -57.22 30.69
CA ASP A 277 -3.01 -56.03 29.84
C ASP A 277 -2.19 -54.92 30.50
N SER A 278 -2.48 -54.59 31.77
CA SER A 278 -1.70 -53.63 32.55
C SER A 278 -1.72 -54.01 34.04
N PRO A 279 -0.69 -54.71 34.55
CA PRO A 279 -0.62 -55.14 35.94
C PRO A 279 -0.75 -54.00 36.95
N LEU A 280 -0.13 -52.85 36.65
CA LEU A 280 -0.17 -51.68 37.53
C LEU A 280 -1.57 -51.06 37.57
N ASP A 281 -2.16 -50.77 36.41
CA ASP A 281 -3.48 -50.11 36.36
C ASP A 281 -4.57 -51.02 36.92
N ALA A 282 -4.46 -52.34 36.66
CA ALA A 282 -5.35 -53.33 37.23
C ALA A 282 -5.24 -53.37 38.77
N LEU A 283 -4.02 -53.31 39.30
CA LEU A 283 -3.78 -53.29 40.75
C LEU A 283 -4.30 -52.02 41.42
N LEU A 284 -4.15 -50.86 40.79
CA LEU A 284 -4.69 -49.60 41.30
C LEU A 284 -6.24 -49.58 41.35
N GLN A 285 -6.89 -50.38 40.49
CA GLN A 285 -8.35 -50.49 40.44
C GLN A 285 -8.92 -51.66 41.27
N ASP A 286 -8.11 -52.65 41.63
CA ASP A 286 -8.52 -53.83 42.40
C ASP A 286 -8.42 -53.58 43.91
N LEU A 287 -9.32 -52.72 44.43
CA LEU A 287 -9.35 -52.30 45.84
C LEU A 287 -9.43 -53.46 46.85
N HIS A 288 -9.98 -54.60 46.44
CA HIS A 288 -10.15 -55.78 47.29
C HIS A 288 -9.10 -56.88 47.04
N LEU A 289 -8.12 -56.62 46.17
CA LEU A 289 -7.10 -57.60 45.73
C LEU A 289 -7.73 -58.93 45.32
N SER A 290 -8.82 -58.85 44.54
CA SER A 290 -9.55 -59.99 43.97
C SER A 290 -8.65 -60.89 43.13
N ILE A 291 -7.56 -60.33 42.56
CA ILE A 291 -6.51 -61.08 41.87
C ILE A 291 -5.92 -62.21 42.72
N LEU A 292 -5.84 -62.08 44.06
CA LEU A 292 -5.31 -63.13 44.93
C LEU A 292 -6.14 -64.41 44.87
N LYS A 293 -7.47 -64.28 44.77
CA LYS A 293 -8.36 -65.44 44.60
C LYS A 293 -8.16 -66.09 43.24
N ALA A 294 -7.99 -65.27 42.19
CA ALA A 294 -7.72 -65.75 40.85
C ALA A 294 -6.36 -66.47 40.75
N LEU A 295 -5.33 -65.94 41.41
CA LEU A 295 -4.02 -66.59 41.51
C LEU A 295 -4.11 -67.92 42.27
N HIS A 296 -4.84 -68.00 43.38
CA HIS A 296 -5.01 -69.27 44.09
C HIS A 296 -5.74 -70.33 43.24
N ASP A 297 -6.84 -69.96 42.58
CA ASP A 297 -7.57 -70.87 41.69
C ASP A 297 -6.72 -71.29 40.49
N MET A 298 -5.87 -70.39 39.99
CA MET A 298 -4.87 -70.70 38.95
C MET A 298 -3.82 -71.68 39.47
N GLU A 299 -3.35 -71.52 40.70
CA GLU A 299 -2.37 -72.41 41.34
C GLU A 299 -2.91 -73.84 41.40
N MET A 300 -4.15 -73.99 41.87
CA MET A 300 -4.85 -75.26 41.92
C MET A 300 -5.06 -75.86 40.52
N ALA A 301 -5.32 -75.03 39.51
CA ALA A 301 -5.43 -75.49 38.12
C ALA A 301 -4.09 -75.98 37.54
N ILE A 302 -2.97 -75.37 37.93
CA ILE A 302 -1.62 -75.80 37.54
C ILE A 302 -1.23 -77.11 38.22
N VAL A 303 -1.48 -77.24 39.54
CA VAL A 303 -1.16 -78.46 40.31
C VAL A 303 -1.96 -79.65 39.81
N ASN A 304 -3.26 -79.47 39.53
CA ASN A 304 -4.14 -80.51 39.01
C ASN A 304 -4.02 -80.76 37.49
N ASN A 305 -2.97 -80.24 36.84
CA ASN A 305 -2.69 -80.39 35.41
C ASN A 305 -3.83 -79.94 34.47
N ARG A 306 -4.68 -78.99 34.91
CA ARG A 306 -5.68 -78.34 34.06
C ARG A 306 -5.08 -77.23 33.20
N ILE A 307 -3.95 -76.65 33.63
CA ILE A 307 -3.13 -75.74 32.84
C ILE A 307 -1.82 -76.45 32.49
N ASP A 308 -1.65 -76.75 31.20
CA ASP A 308 -0.43 -77.36 30.69
C ASP A 308 0.73 -76.34 30.64
N LEU A 309 1.78 -76.57 31.42
CA LEU A 309 3.02 -75.80 31.44
C LEU A 309 4.21 -76.77 31.49
N LYS A 310 5.29 -76.46 30.76
CA LYS A 310 6.56 -77.20 30.88
C LYS A 310 7.08 -77.16 32.32
N ASP A 311 7.68 -78.23 32.83
CA ASP A 311 8.08 -78.38 34.25
C ASP A 311 8.85 -77.18 34.81
N LYS A 312 9.90 -76.72 34.11
CA LYS A 312 10.69 -75.54 34.52
C LYS A 312 9.87 -74.24 34.57
N LYS A 313 8.88 -74.08 33.70
CA LYS A 313 7.97 -72.92 33.72
C LYS A 313 6.91 -73.06 34.79
N LYS A 314 6.43 -74.28 35.04
CA LYS A 314 5.46 -74.62 36.09
C LYS A 314 6.03 -74.24 37.45
N GLU A 315 7.25 -74.70 37.76
CA GLU A 315 7.97 -74.37 38.99
C GLU A 315 8.15 -72.86 39.18
N LYS A 316 8.75 -72.18 38.18
CA LYS A 316 8.94 -70.71 38.22
C LYS A 316 7.63 -69.92 38.37
N THR A 317 6.55 -70.39 37.75
CA THR A 317 5.23 -69.75 37.87
C THR A 317 4.69 -69.87 39.29
N LEU A 318 4.78 -71.07 39.88
CA LEU A 318 4.35 -71.31 41.26
C LEU A 318 5.21 -70.52 42.27
N GLU A 319 6.52 -70.42 42.05
CA GLU A 319 7.41 -69.57 42.87
C GLU A 319 6.99 -68.11 42.83
N VAL A 320 6.73 -67.55 41.64
CA VAL A 320 6.32 -66.15 41.51
C VAL A 320 4.95 -65.90 42.12
N MET A 321 4.02 -66.85 42.01
CA MET A 321 2.69 -66.73 42.63
C MET A 321 2.76 -66.69 44.16
N LYS A 322 3.71 -67.42 44.77
CA LYS A 322 3.96 -67.35 46.21
C LYS A 322 4.50 -65.99 46.66
N LEU A 323 5.16 -65.24 45.77
CA LEU A 323 5.62 -63.87 46.04
C LEU A 323 4.48 -62.85 45.97
N LEU A 324 3.45 -63.10 45.16
CA LEU A 324 2.30 -62.21 44.96
C LEU A 324 1.27 -62.34 46.10
N THR A 325 1.70 -62.06 47.33
CA THR A 325 0.84 -62.10 48.52
C THR A 325 0.09 -60.78 48.72
N ARG A 326 -0.85 -60.79 49.67
CA ARG A 326 -1.55 -59.57 50.10
C ARG A 326 -0.58 -58.53 50.65
N GLU A 327 0.42 -58.95 51.42
CA GLU A 327 1.43 -58.11 52.02
C GLU A 327 2.32 -57.48 50.93
N TYR A 328 2.72 -58.26 49.92
CA TYR A 328 3.49 -57.76 48.78
C TYR A 328 2.71 -56.71 47.98
N LEU A 329 1.48 -57.02 47.56
CA LEU A 329 0.66 -56.10 46.76
C LEU A 329 0.23 -54.86 47.56
N GLY A 330 -0.05 -55.01 48.86
CA GLY A 330 -0.41 -53.91 49.75
C GLY A 330 0.76 -52.96 50.04
N SER A 331 1.96 -53.50 50.29
CA SER A 331 3.18 -52.69 50.45
C SER A 331 3.53 -51.95 49.15
N PHE A 332 3.38 -52.62 48.00
CA PHE A 332 3.53 -52.00 46.69
C PHE A 332 2.60 -50.80 46.48
N LEU A 333 1.30 -50.96 46.71
CA LEU A 333 0.30 -49.89 46.56
C LEU A 333 0.60 -48.70 47.48
N THR A 334 1.07 -48.98 48.70
CA THR A 334 1.45 -47.96 49.67
C THR A 334 2.67 -47.18 49.20
N GLU A 335 3.73 -47.87 48.78
CA GLU A 335 4.96 -47.27 48.24
C GLU A 335 4.68 -46.43 47.00
N TYR A 336 3.95 -46.98 46.02
CA TYR A 336 3.56 -46.28 44.80
C TYR A 336 2.73 -45.01 45.10
N GLY A 337 1.76 -45.12 46.01
CA GLY A 337 0.93 -44.00 46.44
C GLY A 337 1.73 -42.89 47.10
N GLN A 338 2.72 -43.23 47.94
CA GLN A 338 3.63 -42.26 48.56
C GLN A 338 4.48 -41.52 47.53
N ILE A 339 5.10 -42.24 46.59
CA ILE A 339 5.93 -41.61 45.56
C ILE A 339 5.08 -40.72 44.65
N LYS A 340 3.85 -41.13 44.32
CA LYS A 340 2.93 -40.29 43.54
C LYS A 340 2.49 -39.04 44.29
N HIS A 341 2.19 -39.16 45.57
CA HIS A 341 1.89 -38.00 46.41
C HIS A 341 3.08 -37.03 46.49
N GLU A 342 4.30 -37.56 46.61
CA GLU A 342 5.54 -36.78 46.58
C GLU A 342 5.70 -36.03 45.24
N GLN A 343 5.49 -36.70 44.10
CA GLN A 343 5.51 -36.07 42.78
C GLN A 343 4.51 -34.91 42.68
N ASP A 344 3.28 -35.12 43.11
CA ASP A 344 2.24 -34.09 43.04
C ASP A 344 2.55 -32.90 43.95
N LYS A 345 3.13 -33.17 45.13
CA LYS A 345 3.60 -32.11 46.04
C LYS A 345 4.72 -31.30 45.40
N ILE A 346 5.75 -31.94 44.85
CA ILE A 346 6.86 -31.26 44.17
C ILE A 346 6.34 -30.46 42.97
N LYS A 347 5.41 -31.03 42.18
CA LYS A 347 4.80 -30.34 41.04
C LYS A 347 4.04 -29.08 41.46
N LYS A 348 3.28 -29.13 42.57
CA LYS A 348 2.60 -27.96 43.14
C LYS A 348 3.60 -26.92 43.66
N GLN A 349 4.68 -27.36 44.30
CA GLN A 349 5.75 -26.47 44.76
C GLN A 349 6.43 -25.74 43.59
N ILE A 350 6.76 -26.46 42.52
CA ILE A 350 7.31 -25.85 41.29
C ILE A 350 6.32 -24.84 40.69
N ALA A 351 5.03 -25.20 40.59
CA ALA A 351 4.02 -24.33 39.99
C ALA A 351 3.79 -23.02 40.78
N ASN A 352 3.96 -23.06 42.09
CA ASN A 352 3.75 -21.93 42.99
C ASN A 352 5.05 -21.15 43.29
N LEU A 353 6.19 -21.55 42.73
CA LEU A 353 7.45 -20.86 42.94
C LEU A 353 7.42 -19.51 42.21
N ASP A 354 7.72 -18.41 42.92
CA ASP A 354 7.70 -17.05 42.34
C ASP A 354 8.58 -16.94 41.08
N VAL A 355 9.72 -17.63 41.07
CA VAL A 355 10.62 -17.71 39.91
C VAL A 355 9.91 -18.29 38.67
N VAL A 356 9.02 -19.27 38.84
CA VAL A 356 8.25 -19.88 37.74
C VAL A 356 7.17 -18.94 37.22
N VAL A 357 6.51 -18.19 38.12
CA VAL A 357 5.54 -17.15 37.74
C VAL A 357 6.25 -16.05 36.94
N LEU A 358 7.36 -15.53 37.44
CA LEU A 358 8.19 -14.52 36.77
C LEU A 358 8.71 -15.01 35.41
N LEU A 359 9.15 -16.27 35.32
CA LEU A 359 9.56 -16.88 34.05
C LEU A 359 8.42 -16.90 33.03
N LYS A 360 7.20 -17.20 33.47
CA LYS A 360 6.03 -17.22 32.60
C LYS A 360 5.71 -15.82 32.10
N GLU A 361 5.67 -14.82 32.99
CA GLU A 361 5.40 -13.42 32.64
C GLU A 361 6.43 -12.87 31.66
N LYS A 362 7.73 -13.11 31.91
CA LYS A 362 8.80 -12.67 30.99
C LYS A 362 8.71 -13.36 29.63
N LYS A 363 8.39 -14.65 29.58
CA LYS A 363 8.18 -15.36 28.30
C LYS A 363 6.99 -14.80 27.51
N GLU A 364 5.87 -14.54 28.18
CA GLU A 364 4.71 -13.90 27.53
C GLU A 364 5.05 -12.50 27.02
N ARG A 365 5.85 -11.72 27.77
CA ARG A 365 6.34 -10.41 27.33
C ARG A 365 7.25 -10.52 26.10
N ILE A 366 8.19 -11.48 26.09
CA ILE A 366 9.05 -11.75 24.93
C ILE A 366 8.19 -12.06 23.71
N THR A 367 7.22 -12.97 23.81
CA THR A 367 6.34 -13.32 22.68
C THR A 367 5.56 -12.11 22.15
N LYS A 368 5.05 -11.25 23.03
CA LYS A 368 4.37 -10.01 22.62
C LYS A 368 5.31 -9.07 21.87
N LEU A 369 6.53 -8.87 22.38
CA LEU A 369 7.52 -8.02 21.72
C LEU A 369 7.99 -8.59 20.38
N GLU A 370 8.18 -9.91 20.27
CA GLU A 370 8.55 -10.58 19.02
C GLU A 370 7.47 -10.41 17.95
N ASN A 371 6.19 -10.55 18.32
CA ASN A 371 5.07 -10.29 17.40
C ASN A 371 5.06 -8.83 16.94
N ASN A 372 5.20 -7.88 17.86
CA ASN A 372 5.28 -6.46 17.51
C ASN A 372 6.47 -6.16 16.60
N ARG A 373 7.61 -6.81 16.83
CA ARG A 373 8.82 -6.68 16.00
C ARG A 373 8.54 -7.05 14.55
N ILE A 374 7.88 -8.18 14.33
CA ILE A 374 7.50 -8.66 12.99
C ILE A 374 6.58 -7.66 12.29
N ASP A 375 5.61 -7.07 13.00
CA ASP A 375 4.71 -6.08 12.42
C ASP A 375 5.42 -4.76 12.08
N ILE A 376 6.39 -4.34 12.91
CA ILE A 376 7.24 -3.17 12.61
C ILE A 376 8.14 -3.43 11.41
N GLU A 377 8.76 -4.61 11.32
CA GLU A 377 9.59 -5.01 10.16
C GLU A 377 8.77 -4.95 8.86
N ARG A 378 7.52 -5.41 8.87
CA ARG A 378 6.60 -5.28 7.73
C ARG A 378 6.32 -3.83 7.36
N LYS A 379 6.08 -2.95 8.35
CA LYS A 379 5.88 -1.51 8.09
C LYS A 379 7.12 -0.86 7.48
N ILE A 380 8.31 -1.21 7.98
CA ILE A 380 9.59 -0.73 7.44
C ILE A 380 9.75 -1.16 5.97
N ASP A 381 9.43 -2.41 5.63
CA ASP A 381 9.47 -2.90 4.24
C ASP A 381 8.48 -2.15 3.34
N LEU A 382 7.25 -1.88 3.83
CA LEU A 382 6.27 -1.09 3.10
C LEU A 382 6.76 0.33 2.84
N PHE A 383 7.26 1.03 3.86
CA PHE A 383 7.82 2.38 3.70
C PHE A 383 9.03 2.39 2.76
N SER A 384 9.92 1.40 2.85
CA SER A 384 11.06 1.28 1.93
C SER A 384 10.61 1.14 0.48
N LYS A 385 9.54 0.37 0.23
CA LYS A 385 8.95 0.22 -1.11
C LYS A 385 8.30 1.51 -1.59
N GLU A 386 7.56 2.20 -0.73
CA GLU A 386 6.93 3.48 -1.08
C GLU A 386 7.97 4.56 -1.39
N LEU A 387 9.02 4.69 -0.57
CA LEU A 387 10.13 5.61 -0.82
C LEU A 387 10.83 5.33 -2.17
N SER A 388 11.00 4.06 -2.53
CA SER A 388 11.62 3.69 -3.82
C SER A 388 10.79 4.07 -5.05
N LYS A 389 9.48 4.29 -4.89
CA LYS A 389 8.59 4.71 -5.99
C LYS A 389 8.66 6.21 -6.27
N VAL A 390 9.16 7.01 -5.33
CA VAL A 390 9.21 8.46 -5.44
C VAL A 390 10.58 8.90 -5.95
N ASP A 391 10.75 8.90 -7.28
CA ASP A 391 11.95 9.43 -7.92
C ASP A 391 11.94 10.96 -7.95
N ILE A 392 12.35 11.57 -6.84
CA ILE A 392 12.49 13.02 -6.71
C ILE A 392 13.55 13.56 -7.67
N GLN A 393 14.63 12.82 -7.94
CA GLN A 393 15.73 13.32 -8.75
C GLN A 393 15.33 13.49 -10.21
N GLU A 394 14.58 12.51 -10.75
CA GLU A 394 14.05 12.61 -12.11
C GLU A 394 13.07 13.78 -12.25
N LEU A 395 12.20 13.97 -11.25
CA LEU A 395 11.24 15.09 -11.23
C LEU A 395 11.94 16.44 -11.12
N GLU A 396 12.96 16.54 -10.27
CA GLU A 396 13.79 17.73 -10.08
C GLU A 396 14.47 18.11 -11.40
N ASN A 397 15.15 17.15 -12.04
CA ASN A 397 15.86 17.38 -13.30
C ASN A 397 14.92 17.88 -14.40
N LYS A 398 13.75 17.24 -14.55
CA LYS A 398 12.73 17.65 -15.51
C LYS A 398 12.19 19.05 -15.22
N LEU A 399 11.96 19.37 -13.93
CA LEU A 399 11.48 20.67 -13.51
C LEU A 399 12.52 21.75 -13.79
N VAL A 400 13.78 21.55 -13.39
CA VAL A 400 14.88 22.50 -13.64
C VAL A 400 15.09 22.74 -15.14
N GLU A 401 14.98 21.71 -15.97
CA GLU A 401 15.06 21.87 -17.43
C GLU A 401 13.91 22.75 -17.98
N ASN A 402 12.69 22.54 -17.50
CA ASN A 402 11.53 23.36 -17.90
C ASN A 402 11.66 24.81 -17.42
N LEU A 403 12.10 25.02 -16.17
CA LEU A 403 12.34 26.36 -15.63
C LEU A 403 13.41 27.10 -16.45
N ARG A 404 14.47 26.41 -16.86
CA ARG A 404 15.52 26.98 -17.72
C ARG A 404 14.99 27.35 -19.10
N LYS A 405 14.16 26.51 -19.72
CA LYS A 405 13.56 26.80 -21.03
C LYS A 405 12.67 28.05 -21.00
N ILE A 406 11.98 28.27 -19.89
CA ILE A 406 11.02 29.38 -19.72
C ILE A 406 11.72 30.67 -19.32
N THR A 407 12.59 30.61 -18.31
CA THR A 407 13.18 31.81 -17.69
C THR A 407 14.53 32.17 -18.31
N GLY A 408 15.16 31.24 -19.03
CA GLY A 408 16.54 31.39 -19.51
C GLY A 408 17.59 31.31 -18.40
N VAL A 409 17.19 31.05 -17.15
CA VAL A 409 18.06 31.00 -15.97
C VAL A 409 18.35 29.55 -15.60
N LYS A 410 19.59 29.26 -15.21
CA LYS A 410 19.93 27.95 -14.64
C LYS A 410 19.54 27.95 -13.16
N VAL A 411 18.59 27.12 -12.80
CA VAL A 411 18.10 26.99 -11.42
C VAL A 411 18.85 25.89 -10.69
N VAL A 412 19.25 26.18 -9.45
CA VAL A 412 19.72 25.19 -8.47
C VAL A 412 18.76 25.22 -7.29
N LEU A 413 18.07 24.11 -7.03
CA LEU A 413 17.09 24.02 -5.94
C LEU A 413 17.80 23.67 -4.64
N LYS A 414 17.48 24.42 -3.58
CA LYS A 414 17.98 24.20 -2.22
C LYS A 414 16.86 23.66 -1.33
N PRO A 415 17.12 22.58 -0.57
CA PRO A 415 16.14 21.98 0.33
C PRO A 415 15.62 22.95 1.38
#